data_AF-F3GLC9-F1
#
_entry.id   AF-F3GLC9-F1
#
_cell.length_a   1.000
_cell.length_b   1.000
_cell.length_c   1.000
_cell.angle_alpha   90.00
_cell.angle_beta   90.00
_cell.angle_gamma   90.00
#
_symmetry.space_group_name_H-M   'P 1'
#
loop_
_entity.id
_entity.type
_entity.pdbx_description
1 polymer ?
#
loop_
_entity_poly.entity_id
_entity_poly.type
_entity_poly.pdbx_seq_one_letter_code
_entity_poly.pdbx_strand_id
1 'polypeptide(L)'
;DIPAAALEYLLTTGGDAQEMRSEDQANLEQLAAEQDDPRCKLAKEYHGMVEPGETWWVLERNAAAAGFWRVEDYLKWRHADQQLLDNSSEGCANK
;
A
#
# COMPACT_ATOMS: atom_id res chain seq x y z
N ASP A 1 46.58 7.50 -25.27
CA ASP A 1 46.88 7.85 -23.86
C ASP A 1 45.90 8.89 -23.35
N ILE A 2 45.19 8.57 -22.26
CA ILE A 2 44.38 9.54 -21.52
C ILE A 2 45.34 10.24 -20.55
N PRO A 3 45.39 11.59 -20.49
CA PRO A 3 46.28 12.28 -19.55
C PRO A 3 45.85 11.96 -18.11
N ALA A 4 46.81 11.68 -17.23
CA ALA A 4 46.57 11.28 -15.83
C ALA A 4 45.64 12.25 -15.07
N ALA A 5 45.65 13.54 -15.42
CA ALA A 5 44.76 14.55 -14.87
C ALA A 5 43.26 14.28 -15.13
N ALA A 6 42.92 13.60 -16.23
CA ALA A 6 41.55 13.23 -16.55
C ALA A 6 41.05 12.02 -15.72
N LEU A 7 41.96 11.16 -15.26
CA LEU A 7 41.61 10.07 -14.35
C LEU A 7 41.29 10.59 -12.95
N GLU A 8 42.04 11.59 -12.47
CA GLU A 8 41.81 12.21 -11.15
C GLU A 8 40.47 12.97 -11.11
N TYR A 9 40.12 13.68 -12.19
CA TYR A 9 38.80 14.29 -12.35
C TYR A 9 37.68 13.24 -12.31
N LEU A 10 37.81 12.12 -13.00
CA LEU A 10 36.78 11.05 -12.96
C LEU A 10 36.66 10.39 -11.58
N LEU A 11 37.76 10.28 -10.82
CA LEU A 11 37.76 9.75 -9.46
C LEU A 11 37.21 10.74 -8.42
N THR A 12 37.35 12.05 -8.67
CA THR A 12 36.92 13.12 -7.74
C THR A 12 35.50 13.63 -8.02
N THR A 13 35.05 13.61 -9.28
CA THR A 13 33.73 14.10 -9.73
C THR A 13 32.76 12.97 -10.08
N GLY A 14 33.17 11.70 -9.91
CA GLY A 14 32.36 10.51 -10.23
C GLY A 14 31.59 9.93 -9.05
N GLY A 15 31.45 10.66 -7.94
CA GLY A 15 30.91 10.13 -6.68
C GLY A 15 29.69 10.85 -6.10
N ASP A 16 29.29 12.01 -6.61
CA ASP A 16 28.28 12.88 -5.99
C ASP A 16 26.93 12.93 -6.73
N ALA A 17 26.86 12.45 -7.98
CA ALA A 17 25.60 12.39 -8.72
C ALA A 17 24.63 11.29 -8.23
N GLN A 18 25.07 10.38 -7.36
CA GLN A 18 24.25 9.24 -6.92
C GLN A 18 23.41 9.53 -5.66
N GLU A 19 23.79 10.53 -4.85
CA GLU A 19 23.11 10.82 -3.58
C GLU A 19 21.83 11.66 -3.79
N MET A 20 21.84 12.56 -4.78
CA MET A 20 20.69 13.42 -5.12
C MET A 20 19.51 12.66 -5.77
N ARG A 21 19.72 11.41 -6.20
CA ARG A 21 18.67 10.55 -6.76
C ARG A 21 17.91 9.75 -5.70
N SER A 22 18.39 9.72 -4.45
CA SER A 22 17.79 8.91 -3.38
C SER A 22 16.67 9.66 -2.66
N GLU A 23 16.81 10.98 -2.50
CA GLU A 23 15.81 11.82 -1.79
C GLU A 23 14.54 11.98 -2.63
N ASP A 24 14.66 12.23 -3.93
CA ASP A 24 13.53 12.28 -4.87
C ASP A 24 12.76 10.95 -4.92
N GLN A 25 13.47 9.82 -4.79
CA GLN A 25 12.86 8.49 -4.79
C GLN A 25 12.07 8.22 -3.50
N ALA A 26 12.63 8.53 -2.33
CA ALA A 26 11.93 8.41 -1.05
C ALA A 26 10.72 9.35 -0.96
N ASN A 27 10.83 10.57 -1.49
CA ASN A 27 9.71 11.52 -1.55
C ASN A 27 8.60 11.01 -2.47
N LEU A 28 8.94 10.42 -3.62
CA LEU A 28 7.97 9.85 -4.55
C LEU A 28 7.27 8.61 -4.00
N GLU A 29 7.99 7.75 -3.28
CA GLU A 29 7.41 6.58 -2.59
C GLU A 29 6.46 7.00 -1.46
N GLN A 30 6.81 8.03 -0.71
CA GLN A 30 5.93 8.56 0.34
C GLN A 30 4.68 9.23 -0.23
N LEU A 31 4.82 10.00 -1.31
CA LEU A 31 3.68 10.56 -2.06
C LEU A 31 2.79 9.47 -2.66
N ALA A 32 3.35 8.37 -3.17
CA ALA A 32 2.58 7.24 -3.68
C ALA A 32 1.79 6.55 -2.55
N ALA A 33 2.42 6.35 -1.38
CA ALA A 33 1.77 5.75 -0.22
C ALA A 33 0.60 6.61 0.32
N GLU A 34 0.73 7.95 0.30
CA GLU A 34 -0.32 8.87 0.74
C GLU A 34 -1.49 8.97 -0.25
N GLN A 35 -1.22 8.83 -1.55
CA GLN A 35 -2.25 8.93 -2.61
C GLN A 35 -3.10 7.65 -2.77
N ASP A 36 -2.65 6.53 -2.20
CA ASP A 36 -3.31 5.23 -2.33
C ASP A 36 -4.24 4.87 -1.16
N ASP A 37 -4.55 5.82 -0.26
CA ASP A 37 -5.53 5.60 0.80
C ASP A 37 -6.92 5.31 0.19
N PRO A 38 -7.45 4.08 0.36
CA PRO A 38 -8.77 3.71 -0.15
C PRO A 38 -9.91 4.53 0.47
N ARG A 39 -9.72 5.10 1.66
CA ARG A 39 -10.71 5.94 2.34
C ARG A 39 -11.04 7.21 1.55
N CYS A 40 -10.13 7.69 0.71
CA CYS A 40 -10.39 8.83 -0.17
C CYS A 40 -11.44 8.53 -1.26
N LYS A 41 -11.59 7.25 -1.65
CA LYS A 41 -12.53 6.78 -2.69
C LYS A 41 -13.81 6.19 -2.11
N LEU A 42 -13.78 5.78 -0.85
CA LEU A 42 -14.91 5.19 -0.15
C LEU A 42 -15.74 6.25 0.61
N ALA A 43 -17.04 6.00 0.70
CA ALA A 43 -17.89 6.76 1.63
C ALA A 43 -17.44 6.51 3.09
N LYS A 44 -17.64 7.52 3.95
CA LYS A 44 -17.20 7.50 5.36
C LYS A 44 -17.70 6.29 6.15
N GLU A 45 -18.86 5.75 5.79
CA GLU A 45 -19.44 4.56 6.43
C GLU A 45 -18.57 3.30 6.27
N TYR A 46 -17.77 3.21 5.21
CA TYR A 46 -16.89 2.07 4.93
C TYR A 46 -15.48 2.25 5.49
N HIS A 47 -15.13 3.44 5.99
CA HIS A 47 -13.76 3.71 6.47
C HIS A 47 -13.35 2.80 7.63
N GLY A 48 -14.31 2.40 8.47
CA GLY A 48 -14.09 1.45 9.56
C GLY A 48 -13.96 -0.01 9.12
N MET A 49 -14.32 -0.33 7.87
CA MET A 49 -14.19 -1.68 7.31
C MET A 49 -12.85 -1.89 6.60
N VAL A 50 -12.08 -0.82 6.37
CA VAL A 50 -10.74 -0.88 5.76
C VAL A 50 -9.69 -1.11 6.84
N GLU A 51 -8.89 -2.16 6.68
CA GLU A 51 -7.81 -2.46 7.62
C GLU A 51 -6.60 -1.53 7.43
N PRO A 52 -5.84 -1.22 8.49
CA PRO A 52 -4.62 -0.43 8.38
C PRO A 52 -3.63 -1.07 7.40
N GLY A 53 -3.18 -0.29 6.41
CA GLY A 53 -2.22 -0.75 5.38
C GLY A 53 -2.85 -1.34 4.12
N GLU A 54 -4.19 -1.47 4.05
CA GLU A 54 -4.85 -1.81 2.79
C GLU A 54 -4.81 -0.62 1.82
N THR A 55 -4.39 -0.88 0.58
CA THR A 55 -4.47 0.09 -0.51
C THR A 55 -5.72 -0.13 -1.35
N TRP A 56 -6.14 0.91 -2.08
CA TRP A 56 -7.27 0.80 -3.00
C TRP A 56 -7.12 -0.35 -4.01
N TRP A 57 -5.92 -0.50 -4.58
CA TRP A 57 -5.64 -1.56 -5.53
C TRP A 57 -5.85 -2.96 -4.95
N VAL A 58 -5.43 -3.19 -3.69
CA VAL A 58 -5.65 -4.48 -3.01
C VAL A 58 -7.14 -4.74 -2.84
N LEU A 59 -7.92 -3.74 -2.44
CA LEU A 59 -9.36 -3.87 -2.27
C LEU A 59 -10.06 -4.18 -3.59
N GLU A 60 -9.72 -3.48 -4.68
CA GLU A 60 -10.28 -3.76 -6.01
C GLU A 60 -9.95 -5.17 -6.49
N ARG A 61 -8.69 -5.58 -6.36
CA ARG A 61 -8.24 -6.93 -6.72
C ARG A 61 -8.99 -8.00 -5.94
N ASN A 62 -9.12 -7.82 -4.62
CA ASN A 62 -9.78 -8.79 -3.75
C ASN A 62 -11.29 -8.83 -4.01
N ALA A 63 -11.93 -7.68 -4.24
CA ALA A 63 -13.34 -7.59 -4.63
C ALA A 63 -13.59 -8.35 -5.94
N ALA A 64 -12.76 -8.12 -6.97
CA ALA A 64 -12.86 -8.84 -8.24
C ALA A 64 -12.61 -10.35 -8.09
N ALA A 65 -11.63 -10.75 -7.27
CA ALA A 65 -11.36 -12.16 -6.99
C ALA A 65 -12.52 -12.86 -6.26
N ALA A 66 -13.23 -12.14 -5.41
CA ALA A 66 -14.44 -12.61 -4.74
C ALA A 66 -15.71 -12.46 -5.60
N GLY A 67 -15.60 -11.93 -6.83
CA GLY A 67 -16.71 -11.81 -7.78
C GLY A 67 -17.60 -10.58 -7.60
N PHE A 68 -17.14 -9.58 -6.84
CA PHE A 68 -17.86 -8.32 -6.65
C PHE A 68 -17.45 -7.28 -7.70
N TRP A 69 -18.45 -6.57 -8.21
CA TRP A 69 -18.27 -5.41 -9.08
C TRP A 69 -17.93 -4.13 -8.31
N ARG A 70 -18.26 -4.09 -7.02
CA ARG A 70 -18.08 -2.93 -6.14
C ARG A 70 -17.30 -3.31 -4.89
N VAL A 71 -16.33 -2.49 -4.53
CA VAL A 71 -15.50 -2.68 -3.33
C VAL A 71 -16.36 -2.59 -2.06
N GLU A 72 -17.38 -1.72 -2.04
CA GLU A 72 -18.26 -1.54 -0.89
C GLU A 72 -19.07 -2.81 -0.57
N ASP A 73 -19.53 -3.52 -1.61
CA ASP A 73 -20.28 -4.77 -1.44
C ASP A 73 -19.37 -5.89 -0.92
N TYR A 74 -18.13 -5.93 -1.42
CA TYR A 74 -17.08 -6.81 -0.89
C TYR A 74 -16.76 -6.51 0.59
N LEU A 75 -16.60 -5.24 0.96
CA LEU A 75 -16.31 -4.85 2.35
C LEU A 75 -17.45 -5.26 3.31
N LYS A 76 -18.71 -5.06 2.90
CA LYS A 76 -19.88 -5.52 3.67
C LYS A 76 -19.89 -7.03 3.85
N TRP A 77 -19.62 -7.77 2.76
CA TRP A 77 -19.57 -9.23 2.80
C TRP A 77 -18.46 -9.73 3.73
N ARG A 78 -17.23 -9.20 3.59
CA ARG A 78 -16.09 -9.53 4.46
C ARG A 78 -16.40 -9.30 5.92
N HIS A 79 -17.01 -8.15 6.24
CA HIS A 79 -17.31 -7.77 7.62
C HIS A 79 -18.50 -8.57 8.20
N ALA A 80 -19.41 -9.08 7.36
CA ALA A 80 -20.45 -10.00 7.79
C ALA A 80 -19.87 -11.40 8.08
N ASP A 81 -18.95 -11.88 7.26
CA ASP A 81 -18.26 -13.16 7.46
C ASP A 81 -17.42 -13.16 8.74
N GLN A 82 -16.70 -12.07 9.01
CA GLN A 82 -15.94 -11.89 10.26
C GLN A 82 -16.85 -11.96 11.50
N GLN A 83 -17.98 -11.25 11.50
CA GLN A 83 -18.95 -11.31 12.61
C GLN A 83 -19.52 -12.73 12.79
N LEU A 84 -19.76 -13.46 11.71
CA LEU A 84 -20.26 -14.83 11.81
C LEU A 84 -19.23 -15.75 12.47
N LEU A 85 -17.95 -15.58 12.16
CA LEU A 85 -16.86 -16.33 12.79
C LEU A 85 -16.73 -15.99 14.28
N ASP A 86 -16.81 -14.72 14.64
CA ASP A 86 -16.72 -14.27 16.04
C ASP A 86 -17.89 -14.83 16.88
N ASN A 87 -19.12 -14.75 16.36
CA ASN A 87 -20.30 -15.32 17.03
C ASN A 87 -20.25 -16.87 17.11
N SER A 88 -19.57 -17.54 16.18
CA SER A 88 -19.42 -18.99 16.21
C SER A 88 -18.40 -19.44 17.27
N SER A 89 -17.38 -18.62 17.54
CA SER A 89 -16.36 -18.89 18.57
C SER A 89 -16.93 -18.85 19.99
N GLU A 90 -17.86 -17.93 20.28
CA GLU A 90 -18.50 -17.81 21.60
C GLU A 90 -19.39 -19.01 21.97
N GLY A 91 -19.83 -19.79 20.98
CA GLY A 91 -20.63 -21.01 21.21
C GLY A 91 -19.84 -22.20 21.79
N CYS A 92 -18.50 -22.17 21.75
CA CYS A 92 -17.65 -23.27 22.21
C CYS A 92 -17.20 -23.15 23.68
N ALA A 93 -17.47 -22.04 24.37
CA ALA A 93 -16.96 -21.76 25.71
C ALA A 93 -17.88 -22.21 26.87
N ASN A 94 -18.98 -22.94 26.60
CA ASN A 94 -19.85 -23.47 27.65
C ASN A 94 -19.96 -25.00 27.52
N LYS A 95 -19.09 -25.73 28.25
CA LYS A 95 -19.23 -27.17 28.48
C LYS A 95 -18.79 -27.54 29.89
#